data_AF-J9GDE5-F1
#
_entry.id   AF-J9GDE5-F1
#
_cell.length_a   1.000
_cell.length_b   1.000
_cell.length_c   1.000
_cell.angle_alpha   90.00
_cell.angle_beta   90.00
_cell.angle_gamma   90.00
#
_symmetry.space_group_name_H-M   'P 1'
#
loop_
_entity.id
_entity.type
_entity.pdbx_description
1 polymer ?
#
loop_
_entity_poly.entity_id
_entity_poly.type
_entity_poly.pdbx_seq_one_letter_code
_entity_poly.pdbx_strand_id
1 'polypeptide(L)'
;MNVLTKYCVFTTEEILMVMRPYQIAATERILNRIEVSTNYKKMGTIDAGGYIWHTTGSGKTLTSFKTAQLASQLPYVDKVLFVVDRKDL
;
A
#
# COMPACT_ATOMS: atom_id res chain seq x y z
N MET A 1 8.80 -15.74 6.09
CA MET A 1 9.38 -14.65 6.90
C MET A 1 8.75 -13.27 6.64
N ASN A 2 8.14 -13.01 5.47
CA ASN A 2 7.61 -11.69 5.10
C ASN A 2 6.42 -11.17 5.93
N VAL A 3 5.56 -12.05 6.44
CA VAL A 3 4.36 -11.61 7.19
C VAL A 3 4.73 -10.86 8.47
N LEU A 4 5.69 -11.39 9.23
CA LEU A 4 6.08 -10.83 10.54
C LEU A 4 6.82 -9.49 10.43
N THR A 5 7.59 -9.28 9.36
CA THR A 5 8.45 -8.09 9.21
C THR A 5 7.87 -7.03 8.28
N LYS A 6 7.14 -7.44 7.25
CA LYS A 6 6.67 -6.54 6.18
C LYS A 6 5.21 -6.15 6.32
N TYR A 7 4.36 -6.98 6.93
CA TYR A 7 2.90 -6.75 6.99
C TYR A 7 2.37 -6.55 8.41
N CYS A 8 3.26 -6.12 9.31
CA CYS A 8 2.91 -5.64 10.63
C CYS A 8 3.00 -4.10 10.68
N VAL A 9 2.16 -3.50 11.51
CA VAL A 9 2.19 -2.08 11.88
C VAL A 9 2.24 -2.01 13.39
N PHE A 10 3.23 -1.28 13.91
CA PHE A 10 3.33 -0.96 15.32
C PHE A 10 2.77 0.45 15.50
N THR A 11 1.69 0.58 16.25
CA THR A 11 1.02 1.87 16.46
C THR A 11 1.77 2.70 17.51
N THR A 12 1.46 3.99 17.59
CA THR A 12 1.95 4.88 18.66
C THR A 12 1.44 4.50 20.05
N GLU A 13 0.42 3.64 20.12
CA GLU A 13 -0.13 3.07 21.35
C GLU A 13 0.52 1.72 21.71
N GLU A 14 1.63 1.38 21.08
CA GLU A 14 2.38 0.13 21.30
C GLU A 14 1.61 -1.15 20.94
N ILE A 15 0.62 -1.05 20.05
CA ILE A 15 -0.16 -2.19 19.58
C ILE A 15 0.47 -2.74 18.30
N LEU A 16 0.81 -4.04 18.31
CA LEU A 16 1.22 -4.76 17.10
C LEU A 16 -0.02 -5.22 16.31
N MET A 17 -0.29 -4.55 15.20
CA MET A 17 -1.33 -4.93 14.26
C MET A 17 -0.74 -5.79 13.13
N VAL A 18 -1.34 -6.95 12.89
CA VAL A 18 -1.01 -7.81 11.74
C VAL A 18 -2.07 -7.63 10.66
N MET A 19 -1.64 -7.39 9.42
CA MET A 19 -2.55 -7.30 8.29
C MET A 19 -3.24 -8.63 8.01
N ARG A 20 -4.53 -8.58 7.69
CA ARG A 20 -5.33 -9.73 7.24
C ARG A 20 -4.93 -10.12 5.81
N PRO A 21 -5.16 -11.38 5.39
CA PRO A 21 -4.71 -11.87 4.08
C PRO A 21 -5.15 -11.03 2.88
N TYR A 22 -6.38 -10.49 2.87
CA TYR A 22 -6.85 -9.64 1.77
C TYR A 22 -6.13 -8.29 1.71
N GLN A 23 -5.71 -7.75 2.86
CA GLN A 23 -4.94 -6.51 2.92
C GLN A 23 -3.54 -6.75 2.37
N ILE A 24 -2.92 -7.89 2.73
CA ILE A 24 -1.62 -8.31 2.20
C ILE A 24 -1.71 -8.47 0.67
N ALA A 25 -2.72 -9.19 0.19
CA ALA A 25 -2.93 -9.40 -1.24
C ALA A 25 -3.15 -8.08 -2.01
N ALA A 26 -3.87 -7.12 -1.43
CA ALA A 26 -4.06 -5.80 -2.02
C ALA A 26 -2.73 -5.03 -2.12
N THR A 27 -1.96 -5.00 -1.03
CA THR A 27 -0.64 -4.34 -0.99
C THR A 27 0.34 -4.96 -1.98
N GLU A 28 0.45 -6.28 -2.04
CA GLU A 28 1.34 -6.99 -2.97
C GLU A 28 0.97 -6.72 -4.43
N ARG A 29 -0.33 -6.70 -4.74
CA ARG A 29 -0.82 -6.37 -6.09
C ARG A 29 -0.47 -4.94 -6.50
N ILE A 30 -0.57 -3.98 -5.58
CA ILE A 30 -0.18 -2.58 -5.86
C ILE A 30 1.33 -2.49 -6.09
N LEU A 31 2.15 -3.08 -5.22
CA LEU A 31 3.61 -3.06 -5.37
C LEU A 31 4.07 -3.73 -6.67
N ASN A 32 3.47 -4.87 -7.02
CA ASN A 32 3.75 -5.55 -8.28
C ASN A 32 3.30 -4.70 -9.49
N ARG A 33 2.15 -4.02 -9.41
CA ARG A 33 1.70 -3.10 -10.47
C ARG A 33 2.69 -1.96 -10.67
N ILE A 34 3.23 -1.37 -9.59
CA ILE A 34 4.28 -0.33 -9.68
C ILE A 34 5.50 -0.89 -10.40
N GLU A 35 6.01 -2.04 -9.97
CA GLU A 35 7.20 -2.68 -10.55
C GLU A 35 7.03 -3.00 -12.04
N VAL A 36 5.92 -3.66 -12.40
CA VAL A 36 5.60 -4.00 -13.80
C VAL A 36 5.47 -2.73 -14.65
N SER A 37 4.79 -1.71 -14.14
CA SER A 37 4.57 -0.47 -14.91
C SER A 37 5.86 0.30 -15.14
N THR A 38 6.77 0.30 -14.16
CA THR A 38 8.12 0.86 -14.31
C THR A 38 8.93 0.08 -15.35
N ASN A 39 8.99 -1.25 -15.22
CA ASN A 39 9.81 -2.10 -16.10
C ASN A 39 9.36 -2.05 -17.57
N TYR A 40 8.05 -2.03 -17.82
CA TYR A 40 7.49 -1.95 -19.17
C TYR A 40 7.31 -0.50 -19.66
N LYS A 41 7.83 0.50 -18.95
CA LYS A 41 7.75 1.93 -19.31
C LYS A 41 6.31 2.41 -19.57
N LYS A 42 5.36 1.90 -18.78
CA LYS A 42 3.93 2.25 -18.87
C LYS A 42 3.53 3.44 -17.98
N MET A 43 4.46 3.97 -17.18
CA MET A 43 4.22 5.10 -16.28
C MET A 43 3.56 6.28 -17.00
N GLY A 44 2.59 6.94 -16.34
CA GLY A 44 1.80 8.03 -16.93
C GLY A 44 0.59 7.57 -17.76
N THR A 45 0.35 6.27 -17.90
CA THR A 45 -0.84 5.71 -18.56
C THR A 45 -1.85 5.18 -17.54
N ILE A 46 -3.11 4.98 -17.99
CA ILE A 46 -4.17 4.37 -17.17
C ILE A 46 -3.76 2.97 -16.69
N ASP A 47 -3.11 2.19 -17.55
CA ASP A 47 -2.68 0.82 -17.27
C ASP A 47 -1.58 0.74 -16.20
N ALA A 48 -0.91 1.86 -15.89
CA ALA A 48 0.11 1.90 -14.84
C ALA A 48 -0.48 1.81 -13.42
N GLY A 49 -1.76 2.13 -13.27
CA GLY A 49 -2.45 2.20 -11.99
C GLY A 49 -3.49 1.12 -11.78
N GLY A 50 -4.42 1.41 -10.88
CA GLY A 50 -5.55 0.56 -10.54
C GLY A 50 -6.25 1.04 -9.27
N TYR A 51 -7.29 0.32 -8.87
CA TYR A 51 -8.02 0.58 -7.63
C TYR A 51 -8.19 -0.70 -6.83
N ILE A 52 -8.28 -0.56 -5.52
CA ILE A 52 -8.67 -1.62 -4.60
C ILE A 52 -10.00 -1.20 -3.97
N TRP A 53 -11.02 -2.04 -4.15
CA TRP A 53 -12.34 -1.80 -3.57
C TRP A 53 -12.47 -2.59 -2.27
N HIS A 54 -12.36 -1.89 -1.14
CA HIS A 54 -12.61 -2.44 0.19
C HIS A 54 -14.02 -2.05 0.67
N THR A 55 -14.69 -2.95 1.38
CA THR A 55 -15.90 -2.59 2.13
C THR A 55 -15.55 -1.64 3.30
N THR A 56 -16.49 -0.81 3.72
CA THR A 56 -16.33 0.06 4.90
C THR A 56 -16.03 -0.76 6.16
N GLY A 57 -15.09 -0.30 6.98
CA GLY A 57 -14.69 -1.00 8.22
C GLY A 57 -13.72 -2.19 8.03
N SER A 58 -13.40 -2.58 6.79
CA SER A 58 -12.49 -3.70 6.53
C SER A 58 -10.99 -3.39 6.72
N GLY A 59 -10.64 -2.17 7.12
CA GLY A 59 -9.25 -1.75 7.33
C GLY A 59 -8.58 -1.15 6.08
N LYS A 60 -9.32 -0.39 5.26
CA LYS A 60 -8.78 0.36 4.10
C LYS A 60 -7.61 1.26 4.48
N THR A 61 -7.70 1.98 5.60
CA THR A 61 -6.73 2.98 6.04
C THR A 61 -5.39 2.34 6.39
N LEU A 62 -5.40 1.25 7.17
CA LEU A 62 -4.19 0.49 7.50
C LEU A 62 -3.52 -0.07 6.22
N THR A 63 -4.34 -0.60 5.31
CA THR A 63 -3.86 -1.18 4.05
C THR A 63 -3.17 -0.13 3.17
N SER A 64 -3.81 1.02 2.97
CA SER A 64 -3.25 2.09 2.14
C SER A 64 -2.02 2.72 2.76
N PHE A 65 -2.02 2.96 4.08
CA PHE A 65 -0.86 3.48 4.80
C PHE A 65 0.35 2.56 4.66
N LYS A 66 0.19 1.26 4.93
CA LYS A 66 1.29 0.30 4.82
C LYS A 66 1.79 0.17 3.38
N THR A 67 0.88 0.21 2.41
CA THR A 67 1.23 0.18 0.99
C THR A 67 2.10 1.39 0.61
N ALA A 68 1.73 2.59 1.05
CA ALA A 68 2.49 3.80 0.79
C ALA A 68 3.89 3.75 1.42
N GLN A 69 4.00 3.26 2.67
CA GLN A 69 5.28 3.06 3.36
C GLN A 69 6.19 2.08 2.61
N LEU A 70 5.64 0.98 2.09
CA LEU A 70 6.42 -0.01 1.34
C LEU A 70 6.80 0.53 -0.06
N ALA A 71 5.93 1.28 -0.70
CA ALA A 71 6.22 1.92 -1.99
C ALA A 71 7.36 2.95 -1.87
N SER A 72 7.43 3.70 -0.77
CA SER A 72 8.50 4.68 -0.53
C SER A 72 9.87 4.04 -0.25
N GLN A 73 9.93 2.74 -0.02
CA GLN A 73 11.19 1.99 0.17
C GLN A 73 11.74 1.44 -1.16
N LEU A 74 11.00 1.58 -2.27
CA LEU A 74 11.48 1.15 -3.57
C LEU A 74 12.56 2.14 -4.07
N PRO A 75 13.76 1.68 -4.47
CA PRO A 75 14.89 2.55 -4.76
C PRO A 75 14.69 3.44 -6.00
N TYR A 76 13.71 3.12 -6.84
CA TYR A 76 13.35 3.86 -8.06
C TYR A 76 12.09 4.74 -7.87
N VAL A 77 11.60 4.88 -6.64
CA VAL A 77 10.47 5.77 -6.30
C VAL A 77 11.00 6.96 -5.52
N ASP A 78 11.01 8.13 -6.14
CA ASP A 78 11.52 9.36 -5.50
C ASP A 78 10.56 9.91 -4.44
N LYS A 79 9.25 9.83 -4.70
CA LYS A 79 8.20 10.42 -3.85
C LYS A 79 6.94 9.58 -3.88
N VAL A 80 6.27 9.49 -2.72
CA VAL A 80 4.93 8.92 -2.58
C VAL A 80 3.98 9.99 -2.06
N LEU A 81 2.91 10.28 -2.80
CA LEU A 81 1.87 11.20 -2.38
C LEU A 81 0.70 10.40 -1.79
N PHE A 82 0.50 10.51 -0.48
CA PHE A 82 -0.62 9.90 0.22
C PHE A 82 -1.73 10.93 0.42
N VAL A 83 -2.84 10.78 -0.31
CA VAL A 83 -3.96 11.73 -0.31
C VAL A 83 -5.14 11.14 0.43
N VAL A 84 -5.69 11.89 1.38
CA VAL A 84 -6.91 11.58 2.12
C VAL A 84 -7.85 12.77 2.07
N ASP A 85 -9.17 12.53 2.14
CA ASP A 85 -10.14 13.60 2.28
C ASP A 85 -9.97 14.26 3.66
N ARG A 86 -10.07 15.58 3.72
CA ARG A 86 -9.94 16.38 4.95
C ARG A 86 -10.97 16.01 6.01
N LYS A 87 -12.12 15.45 5.63
CA LYS A 87 -13.13 14.97 6.60
C LYS A 87 -12.69 13.73 7.39
N ASP A 88 -11.69 13.00 6.89
CA ASP A 88 -11.15 11.78 7.50
C ASP A 88 -9.88 12.06 8.34
N LEU A 89 -9.45 13.32 8.47
CA LEU A 89 -8.31 13.82 9.27
C LEU A 89 -8.78 14.34 10.63
#